data_AF-A0A1I3U459-F1
#
_entry.id   AF-A0A1I3U459-F1
#
_cell.length_a   1.000
_cell.length_b   1.000
_cell.length_c   1.000
_cell.angle_alpha   90.00
_cell.angle_beta   90.00
_cell.angle_gamma   90.00
#
_symmetry.space_group_name_H-M   'P 1'
#
loop_
_entity.id
_entity.type
_entity.pdbx_description
1 polymer ?
#
loop_
_entity_poly.entity_id
_entity_poly.type
_entity_poly.pdbx_seq_one_letter_code
_entity_poly.pdbx_strand_id
1 'polypeptide(L)'
;MTKFVRVEPISSARAQLSETVARIGEQGVQAEPVVIGRRYKPEAVLISFELYEKLADLIDEIRLAPLIRERLAKAATDQDLSLEEVAESLGIDIEEPAPPASQERGSAA
;
A
#
# COMPACT_ATOMS: atom_id res chain seq x y z
N MET A 1 -23.43 5.80 -8.49
CA MET A 1 -24.00 6.64 -7.40
C MET A 1 -23.04 7.78 -7.14
N THR A 2 -23.40 9.01 -7.53
CA THR A 2 -22.60 10.19 -7.20
C THR A 2 -22.86 10.54 -5.74
N LYS A 3 -22.02 10.06 -4.82
CA LYS A 3 -22.07 10.49 -3.41
C LYS A 3 -21.64 11.95 -3.39
N PHE A 4 -22.54 12.86 -3.03
CA PHE A 4 -22.17 14.25 -2.78
C PHE A 4 -21.20 14.26 -1.59
N VAL A 5 -19.96 14.66 -1.84
CA VAL A 5 -18.93 14.79 -0.80
C VAL A 5 -19.03 16.19 -0.23
N ARG A 6 -19.34 16.32 1.06
CA ARG A 6 -19.29 17.60 1.76
C ARG A 6 -17.83 18.00 1.93
N VAL A 7 -17.41 19.09 1.29
CA VAL A 7 -16.04 19.60 1.34
C VAL A 7 -15.96 20.79 2.29
N GLU A 8 -15.15 20.64 3.33
CA GLU A 8 -14.81 21.68 4.28
C GLU A 8 -13.75 22.62 3.67
N PRO A 9 -13.99 23.95 3.62
CA PRO A 9 -12.98 24.89 3.17
C PRO A 9 -11.73 24.87 4.06
N ILE A 10 -10.54 24.98 3.46
CA ILE A 10 -9.26 25.00 4.20
C ILE A 10 -9.25 26.02 5.35
N SER A 11 -9.82 27.21 5.16
CA SER A 11 -9.86 28.24 6.22
C SER A 11 -10.65 27.79 7.45
N SER A 12 -11.79 27.14 7.24
CA SER A 12 -12.65 26.62 8.30
C SER A 12 -12.03 25.38 8.95
N ALA A 13 -11.49 24.46 8.14
CA ALA A 13 -10.77 23.28 8.62
C ALA A 13 -9.59 23.64 9.53
N ARG A 14 -8.84 24.71 9.20
CA ARG A 14 -7.74 25.21 10.05
C ARG A 14 -8.25 25.80 11.36
N ALA A 15 -9.37 26.54 11.34
CA ALA A 15 -9.94 27.14 12.54
C ALA A 15 -10.46 26.09 13.53
N GLN A 16 -10.95 24.95 13.03
CA GLN A 16 -11.58 23.89 13.82
C GLN A 16 -10.73 22.62 13.94
N LEU A 17 -9.43 22.69 13.59
CA LEU A 17 -8.60 21.50 13.47
C LEU A 17 -8.51 20.70 14.78
N SER A 18 -8.23 21.39 15.89
CA SER A 18 -8.07 20.74 17.20
C SER A 18 -9.34 20.01 17.65
N GLU A 19 -10.51 20.66 17.52
CA GLU A 19 -11.80 20.05 17.83
C GLU A 19 -12.11 18.87 16.92
N THR A 20 -11.83 19.02 15.62
CA THR A 20 -12.05 17.97 14.63
C THR A 20 -11.20 16.73 14.93
N VAL A 21 -9.91 16.92 15.24
CA VAL A 21 -8.99 15.83 15.58
C VAL A 21 -9.41 15.16 16.90
N ALA A 22 -9.80 15.93 17.91
CA ALA A 22 -10.29 15.37 19.18
C ALA A 22 -11.52 14.48 18.95
N ARG A 23 -12.53 15.00 18.23
CA ARG A 23 -13.73 14.23 17.87
C ARG A 23 -13.41 12.96 17.10
N ILE A 24 -12.53 13.03 16.10
CA ILE A 24 -12.12 11.86 15.31
C ILE A 24 -11.37 10.85 16.19
N GLY A 25 -10.51 11.31 17.09
CA GLY A 25 -9.79 10.46 18.04
C GLY A 25 -10.74 9.73 18.99
N GLU A 26 -11.75 10.42 19.53
CA GLU A 26 -12.77 9.81 20.40
C GLU A 26 -13.63 8.77 19.68
N GLN A 27 -13.92 9.00 18.40
CA GLN A 27 -14.79 8.14 17.58
C GLN A 27 -14.04 6.99 16.89
N GLY A 28 -12.71 7.05 16.81
CA GLY A 28 -11.85 6.02 16.22
C GLY A 28 -12.25 5.67 14.78
N VAL A 29 -12.29 4.38 14.46
CA VAL A 29 -12.67 3.88 13.11
C VAL A 29 -14.09 4.31 12.67
N GLN A 30 -14.98 4.62 13.62
CA GLN A 30 -16.36 5.02 13.32
C GLN A 30 -16.52 6.52 13.03
N ALA A 31 -15.44 7.30 13.17
CA ALA A 31 -15.45 8.73 12.88
C ALA A 31 -15.75 8.99 11.40
N GLU A 32 -16.73 9.85 11.11
CA GLU A 32 -16.98 10.28 9.73
C GLU A 32 -15.76 11.06 9.19
N PRO A 33 -15.21 10.69 8.01
CA PRO A 33 -14.10 11.39 7.39
C PRO A 33 -14.43 12.85 7.09
N VAL A 34 -13.46 13.74 7.32
CA VAL A 34 -13.61 15.16 6.97
C VAL A 34 -12.84 15.43 5.68
N VAL A 35 -13.56 15.78 4.62
CA VAL A 35 -12.95 16.13 3.34
C VAL A 35 -12.63 17.61 3.32
N ILE A 36 -11.39 17.97 3.01
CA ILE A 36 -10.88 19.33 3.01
C ILE A 36 -10.53 19.74 1.59
N GLY A 37 -10.79 21.00 1.24
CA GLY A 37 -10.54 21.47 -0.12
C GLY A 37 -10.63 22.96 -0.38
N ARG A 38 -10.33 23.35 -1.63
CA ARG A 38 -10.41 24.73 -2.14
C ARG A 38 -11.55 24.85 -3.14
N ARG A 39 -12.33 25.93 -3.05
CA ARG A 39 -13.47 26.19 -3.95
C ARG A 39 -14.38 24.95 -4.12
N TYR A 40 -14.65 24.24 -3.02
CA TYR A 40 -15.43 23.00 -2.97
C TYR A 40 -14.87 21.80 -3.75
N LYS A 41 -13.61 21.86 -4.23
CA LYS A 41 -12.91 20.71 -4.80
C LYS A 41 -12.25 19.91 -3.67
N PRO A 42 -12.53 18.60 -3.50
CA PRO A 42 -11.81 17.73 -2.58
C PRO A 42 -10.31 17.71 -2.88
N GLU A 43 -9.47 17.93 -1.87
CA GLU A 43 -8.00 17.86 -2.00
C GLU A 43 -7.36 16.94 -0.96
N ALA A 44 -7.93 16.84 0.23
CA ALA A 44 -7.45 15.97 1.30
C ALA A 44 -8.61 15.41 2.12
N VAL A 45 -8.33 14.36 2.89
CA VAL A 45 -9.29 13.77 3.84
C VAL A 45 -8.58 13.57 5.17
N LEU A 46 -9.22 13.97 6.26
CA LEU A 46 -8.83 13.65 7.62
C LEU A 46 -9.64 12.45 8.10
N ILE A 47 -8.94 11.42 8.56
CA ILE A 47 -9.49 10.18 9.12
C ILE A 47 -8.81 9.88 10.46
N SER A 48 -9.39 8.98 11.24
CA SER A 48 -8.72 8.48 12.44
C SER A 48 -7.46 7.69 12.06
N PHE A 49 -6.48 7.70 12.97
CA PHE A 49 -5.23 6.98 12.76
C PHE A 49 -5.47 5.47 12.61
N GLU A 50 -6.36 4.89 13.42
CA GLU A 50 -6.75 3.48 13.31
C GLU A 50 -7.34 3.12 11.94
N LEU A 51 -8.14 4.02 11.35
CA LEU A 51 -8.66 3.81 9.99
C LEU A 51 -7.54 3.95 8.96
N TYR A 52 -6.62 4.89 9.15
CA TYR A 52 -5.44 5.02 8.29
C TYR A 52 -4.58 3.74 8.31
N GLU A 53 -4.30 3.16 9.48
CA GLU A 53 -3.53 1.92 9.60
C GLU A 53 -4.18 0.76 8.83
N LYS A 54 -5.50 0.63 8.91
CA LYS A 54 -6.25 -0.39 8.15
C LYS A 54 -6.21 -0.17 6.64
N LEU A 55 -5.95 1.06 6.20
CA LEU A 55 -5.89 1.44 4.78
C LEU A 55 -4.46 1.56 4.24
N ALA A 56 -3.44 1.50 5.10
CA ALA A 56 -2.05 1.78 4.72
C ALA A 56 -1.57 0.85 3.61
N ASP A 57 -1.78 -0.46 3.75
CA ASP A 57 -1.39 -1.46 2.75
C ASP A 57 -2.09 -1.22 1.41
N LEU A 58 -3.38 -0.86 1.44
CA LEU A 58 -4.15 -0.56 0.22
C LEU A 58 -3.65 0.72 -0.46
N ILE A 59 -3.30 1.74 0.32
CA ILE A 59 -2.71 2.99 -0.20
C ILE A 59 -1.39 2.68 -0.91
N ASP A 60 -0.57 1.82 -0.32
CA ASP A 60 0.72 1.43 -0.89
C ASP A 60 0.55 0.60 -2.16
N GLU A 61 -0.38 -0.35 -2.19
CA GLU A 61 -0.72 -1.11 -3.39
C GLU A 61 -1.16 -0.19 -4.53
N ILE A 62 -2.06 0.76 -4.26
CA ILE A 62 -2.54 1.73 -5.27
C ILE A 62 -1.39 2.58 -5.81
N ARG A 63 -0.47 3.02 -4.94
CA ARG A 63 0.69 3.82 -5.34
C ARG A 63 1.70 3.03 -6.16
N LEU A 64 1.87 1.75 -5.86
CA LEU A 64 2.85 0.88 -6.51
C LEU A 64 2.33 0.30 -7.84
N ALA A 65 1.02 0.12 -7.98
CA ALA A 65 0.41 -0.51 -9.16
C ALA A 65 0.83 0.12 -10.51
N PRO A 66 0.91 1.45 -10.68
CA PRO A 66 1.37 2.05 -11.93
C PRO A 66 2.82 1.65 -12.28
N LEU A 67 3.71 1.64 -11.29
CA LEU A 67 5.11 1.26 -11.47
C LEU A 67 5.25 -0.22 -11.84
N ILE A 68 4.47 -1.09 -11.21
CA ILE A 68 4.43 -2.51 -11.56
C ILE A 68 3.96 -2.68 -13.01
N ARG A 69 2.88 -1.99 -13.41
CA ARG A 69 2.37 -2.04 -14.80
C ARG A 69 3.41 -1.55 -15.81
N GLU A 70 4.10 -0.47 -15.51
CA GLU A 70 5.18 0.05 -16.36
C GLU A 70 6.31 -0.98 -16.51
N ARG A 71 6.76 -1.58 -15.39
CA ARG A 71 7.81 -2.60 -15.41
C ARG A 71 7.39 -3.86 -16.16
N LEU A 72 6.16 -4.35 -15.97
CA LEU A 72 5.63 -5.50 -16.69
C LEU A 72 5.49 -5.21 -18.18
N ALA A 73 5.06 -4.01 -18.56
CA ALA A 73 4.98 -3.60 -19.96
C ALA A 73 6.37 -3.53 -20.60
N LYS A 74 7.39 -3.08 -19.86
CA LYS A 74 8.78 -3.06 -20.34
C LYS A 74 9.38 -4.47 -20.42
N ALA A 75 9.15 -5.32 -19.42
CA ALA A 75 9.58 -6.72 -19.42
C ALA A 75 8.98 -7.50 -20.60
N ALA A 76 7.73 -7.21 -21.00
CA ALA A 76 7.15 -7.81 -22.20
C ALA A 76 7.87 -7.45 -23.51
N THR A 77 8.73 -6.42 -23.51
CA THR A 77 9.54 -6.00 -24.66
C THR A 77 11.03 -6.31 -24.55
N ASP A 78 11.55 -6.51 -23.34
CA ASP A 78 12.93 -6.96 -23.10
C ASP A 78 12.97 -8.50 -22.98
N GLN A 79 14.13 -9.12 -23.15
CA GLN A 79 14.29 -10.55 -22.83
C GLN A 79 14.31 -10.71 -21.31
N ASP A 80 13.42 -11.55 -20.77
CA ASP A 80 13.50 -11.96 -19.37
C ASP A 80 14.83 -12.70 -19.16
N LEU A 81 15.69 -12.17 -18.27
CA LEU A 81 16.90 -12.87 -17.85
C LEU A 81 16.53 -14.03 -16.92
N SER A 82 17.21 -15.16 -17.07
CA SER A 82 17.11 -16.26 -16.12
C SER A 82 17.71 -15.88 -14.77
N LEU A 83 17.34 -16.60 -13.71
CA LEU A 83 17.86 -16.34 -12.37
C LEU A 83 19.39 -16.51 -12.33
N GLU A 84 19.90 -17.49 -13.07
CA GLU A 84 21.33 -17.79 -13.22
C GLU A 84 22.07 -16.66 -13.93
N GLU A 85 21.50 -16.12 -15.02
CA GLU A 85 22.09 -14.99 -15.76
C GLU A 85 22.16 -13.72 -14.91
N VAL A 86 21.13 -13.46 -14.10
CA VAL A 86 21.14 -12.33 -13.15
C VAL A 86 22.20 -12.53 -12.07
N ALA A 87 22.31 -13.73 -11.52
CA ALA A 87 23.32 -14.05 -10.51
C ALA A 87 24.75 -13.90 -11.04
N GLU A 88 25.00 -14.42 -12.24
CA GLU A 88 26.29 -14.27 -12.93
C GLU A 88 26.61 -12.78 -13.15
N SER A 89 25.63 -11.98 -13.58
CA SER A 89 25.81 -10.53 -13.78
C SER A 89 26.12 -9.75 -12.51
N LEU A 90 25.71 -10.24 -11.34
CA LEU A 90 25.90 -9.62 -10.04
C LEU A 90 27.08 -10.23 -9.25
N GLY A 91 27.71 -11.28 -9.78
CA GLY A 91 28.78 -12.02 -9.08
C GLY A 91 28.29 -12.78 -7.84
N ILE A 92 27.03 -13.25 -7.86
CA ILE A 92 26.41 -14.01 -6.78
C ILE A 92 26.42 -15.49 -7.17
N ASP A 93 27.11 -16.32 -6.39
CA ASP A 93 27.01 -17.77 -6.52
C ASP A 93 25.67 -18.24 -5.90
N ILE A 94 24.74 -18.69 -6.74
CA ILE A 94 23.52 -19.35 -6.27
C ILE A 94 23.85 -20.83 -6.12
N GLU A 95 24.08 -21.26 -4.87
CA GLU A 95 24.11 -22.68 -4.54
C GLU A 95 22.68 -23.24 -4.72
N GLU A 96 22.51 -24.21 -5.61
CA GLU A 96 21.22 -24.89 -5.80
C GLU A 96 20.75 -25.43 -4.44
N PRO A 97 19.56 -25.03 -3.94
CA PRO A 97 19.13 -25.46 -2.63
C PRO A 97 19.10 -26.98 -2.62
N ALA A 98 19.91 -27.58 -1.75
CA ALA A 98 20.02 -29.03 -1.64
C ALA A 98 18.60 -29.63 -1.59
N PRO A 99 18.30 -30.64 -2.43
CA PRO A 99 16.97 -31.22 -2.47
C PRO A 99 16.55 -31.59 -1.04
N PRO A 100 15.29 -31.35 -0.65
CA PRO A 100 14.84 -31.62 0.71
C PRO A 100 15.22 -33.06 1.01
N ALA A 101 16.10 -33.25 2.01
CA ALA A 101 16.61 -34.55 2.38
C ALA A 101 15.41 -35.48 2.48
N SER A 102 15.35 -36.46 1.57
CA SER A 102 14.34 -37.52 1.59
C SER A 102 14.34 -38.03 3.02
N GLN A 103 13.28 -37.72 3.77
CA GLN A 103 13.14 -38.26 5.12
C GLN A 103 13.20 -39.76 4.96
N GLU A 104 14.33 -40.34 5.38
CA GLU A 104 14.47 -41.78 5.45
C GLU A 104 13.27 -42.26 6.24
N ARG A 105 12.38 -42.98 5.55
CA ARG A 105 11.36 -43.75 6.21
C ARG A 105 12.13 -44.74 7.07
N GLY A 106 12.31 -44.39 8.34
CA GLY A 106 12.75 -45.29 9.39
C GLY A 106 11.75 -46.43 9.44
N SER A 107 12.06 -47.48 8.69
CA SER A 107 11.41 -48.77 8.74
C SER A 107 12.01 -49.55 9.90
N ALA A 108 11.12 -49.89 10.84
CA ALA A 108 11.15 -51.06 11.73
C ALA A 108 12.34 -51.23 12.71
N ALA A 109 12.04 -51.17 14.01
CA ALA A 109 11.91 -52.38 14.84
C ALA A 109 11.18 -52.04 16.15
#